data_AF-A0A7C7V1Y2-F1
#
_entry.id   AF-A0A7C7V1Y2-F1
#
_cell.length_a   1.000
_cell.length_b   1.000
_cell.length_c   1.000
_cell.angle_alpha   90.00
_cell.angle_beta   90.00
_cell.angle_gamma   90.00
#
_symmetry.space_group_name_H-M   'P 1'
#
loop_
_entity.id
_entity.type
_entity.pdbx_description
1 polymer ?
#
loop_
_entity_poly.entity_id
_entity_poly.type
_entity_poly.pdbx_seq_one_letter_code
_entity_poly.pdbx_strand_id
1 'polypeptide(L)'
;MDLDTYAECPGGTGKKIRFCCKDLVGDLEKVTKMLRGSQYKAGARQIDGLLEKHPDRACLWALKCAAFRMMGDLKQATATAEQFLEKHPDNPVALSEAAVAAVHKRQLRRAVDLAVRAWEQSGEEVASQVLWAIGSVAEGCIAARLHQTAHALLALLASVVPRHPVVVDRLAQLIRLTDYPLLLKGDAGPHSCPEDVPWKAQFDQALELLRRSHWRQAAAEFARLAEQVPDAPAIWKNLALCRAFLVDTEGAIEALDRYASLDVPLEEAAEAVAQARLLTDDPLGDRCDVFSLSYEVHDVERLQAALISSRRALPAQVTVRGSDDQPPPKAVFFILDRDKLVSAEGASSENTPRLQCIALLFGRQTDCPAMLRVSPVDAEWLEDLKGLFRQVADGAMAAEPHVSLMGTHSRTGRLLSQEWALPRDKSAGELKRIKQEGLDKTMLEIWPDRPLGLLDGKTPRQAAAEPQYRVRVLAAILILEHLLVVHDQRFDLDRLRTALGLPVPTAIDPATTRVDSLPLARLSRVDISKLGPYAL
;
A
#
# COMPACT_ATOMS: atom_id res chain seq x y z
N MET A 1 34.28 32.75 -4.85
CA MET A 1 33.75 32.68 -3.49
C MET A 1 34.36 31.43 -2.90
N ASP A 2 35.19 31.65 -1.90
CA ASP A 2 36.15 30.67 -1.42
C ASP A 2 35.45 29.60 -0.59
N LEU A 3 36.07 28.43 -0.43
CA LEU A 3 35.53 27.36 0.41
C LEU A 3 35.48 27.82 1.87
N ASP A 4 34.30 27.83 2.49
CA ASP A 4 34.17 28.14 3.91
C ASP A 4 34.77 27.00 4.75
N THR A 5 35.97 27.23 5.29
CA THR A 5 36.68 26.25 6.13
C THR A 5 36.03 25.99 7.49
N TYR A 6 35.07 26.84 7.91
CA TYR A 6 34.26 26.66 9.12
C TYR A 6 32.98 25.89 8.87
N ALA A 7 32.62 25.62 7.61
CA ALA A 7 31.52 24.73 7.28
C ALA A 7 31.83 23.29 7.71
N GLU A 8 30.77 22.52 7.95
CA GLU A 8 30.88 21.09 8.22
C GLU A 8 31.53 20.34 7.06
N CYS A 9 32.33 19.32 7.40
CA CYS A 9 32.99 18.51 6.39
C CYS A 9 31.95 17.80 5.52
N PRO A 10 32.03 17.89 4.17
CA PRO A 10 31.09 17.21 3.29
C PRO A 10 31.17 15.68 3.39
N GLY A 11 32.22 15.15 4.03
CA GLY A 11 32.36 13.74 4.35
C GLY A 11 31.55 13.28 5.56
N GLY A 12 30.76 14.16 6.21
CA GLY A 12 29.84 13.74 7.29
C GLY A 12 30.52 13.23 8.55
N THR A 13 31.69 13.78 8.90
CA THR A 13 32.46 13.34 10.07
C THR A 13 32.07 14.06 11.36
N GLY A 14 31.11 14.99 11.31
CA GLY A 14 30.72 15.87 12.43
C GLY A 14 31.81 16.88 12.83
N LYS A 15 32.77 17.13 11.93
CA LYS A 15 33.88 18.08 12.14
C LYS A 15 33.91 19.10 11.01
N LYS A 16 34.18 20.35 11.35
CA LYS A 16 34.45 21.42 10.38
C LYS A 16 35.63 21.09 9.46
N ILE A 17 35.59 21.58 8.22
CA ILE A 17 36.60 21.33 7.18
C ILE A 17 38.01 21.64 7.66
N ARG A 18 38.22 22.76 8.37
CA ARG A 18 39.53 23.15 8.91
C ARG A 18 40.15 22.14 9.88
N PHE A 19 39.34 21.29 10.51
CA PHE A 19 39.79 20.26 11.46
C PHE A 19 39.85 18.87 10.82
N CYS A 20 38.93 18.56 9.91
CA CYS A 20 38.85 17.26 9.27
C CYS A 20 39.79 17.12 8.05
N CYS A 21 39.96 18.19 7.28
CA CYS A 21 40.55 18.19 5.94
C CYS A 21 41.52 19.35 5.72
N LYS A 22 42.25 19.76 6.76
CA LYS A 22 43.19 20.90 6.73
C LYS A 22 44.20 20.82 5.57
N ASP A 23 44.70 19.62 5.31
CA ASP A 23 45.66 19.28 4.25
C ASP A 23 45.04 19.31 2.84
N LEU A 24 43.71 19.27 2.72
CA LEU A 24 42.99 19.17 1.45
C LEU A 24 42.20 20.41 1.08
N VAL A 25 42.24 21.49 1.87
CA VAL A 25 41.40 22.69 1.67
C VAL A 25 41.49 23.22 0.22
N GLY A 26 42.71 23.40 -0.31
CA GLY A 26 42.91 23.91 -1.66
C GLY A 26 42.43 22.96 -2.76
N ASP A 27 42.53 21.65 -2.53
CA ASP A 27 42.04 20.66 -3.50
C ASP A 27 40.52 20.51 -3.45
N LEU A 28 39.93 20.55 -2.26
CA LEU A 28 38.47 20.59 -2.06
C LEU A 28 37.86 21.83 -2.69
N GLU A 29 38.51 22.99 -2.60
CA GLU A 29 38.06 24.21 -3.25
C GLU A 29 38.04 24.08 -4.78
N LYS A 30 39.11 23.53 -5.37
CA LYS A 30 39.17 23.26 -6.82
C LYS A 30 38.07 22.30 -7.26
N VAL A 31 37.92 21.18 -6.57
CA VAL A 31 36.88 20.17 -6.87
C VAL A 31 35.49 20.79 -6.74
N THR A 32 35.22 21.53 -5.66
CA THR A 32 33.93 22.20 -5.44
C THR A 32 33.62 23.19 -6.56
N LYS A 33 34.63 23.95 -7.02
CA LYS A 33 34.48 24.88 -8.16
C LYS A 33 34.16 24.13 -9.45
N MET A 34 34.82 23.00 -9.72
CA MET A 34 34.52 22.17 -10.89
C MET A 34 33.09 21.63 -10.86
N LEU A 35 32.64 21.09 -9.72
CA LEU A 35 31.27 20.56 -9.58
C LEU A 35 30.22 21.66 -9.71
N ARG A 36 30.41 22.83 -9.08
CA ARG A 36 29.52 23.98 -9.25
C ARG A 36 29.49 24.51 -10.68
N GLY A 37 30.60 24.41 -11.40
CA GLY A 37 30.71 24.78 -12.82
C GLY A 37 30.19 23.71 -13.79
N SER A 38 29.46 22.69 -13.31
CA SER A 38 28.97 21.56 -14.10
C SER A 38 30.05 20.74 -14.81
N GLN A 39 31.31 20.85 -14.38
CA GLN A 39 32.45 20.10 -14.92
C GLN A 39 32.59 18.74 -14.21
N TYR A 40 31.49 17.99 -14.09
CA TYR A 40 31.39 16.81 -13.22
C TYR A 40 32.40 15.71 -13.57
N LYS A 41 32.60 15.45 -14.87
CA LYS A 41 33.55 14.42 -15.34
C LYS A 41 35.02 14.79 -15.02
N ALA A 42 35.36 16.07 -15.14
CA ALA A 42 36.68 16.56 -14.76
C ALA A 42 36.87 16.53 -13.24
N GLY A 43 35.83 16.95 -12.49
CA GLY A 43 35.79 16.84 -11.03
C GLY A 43 35.98 15.40 -10.55
N ALA A 44 35.26 14.43 -11.13
CA ALA A 44 35.39 13.01 -10.77
C ALA A 44 36.81 12.49 -11.00
N ARG A 45 37.45 12.81 -12.13
CA ARG A 45 38.85 12.44 -12.40
C ARG A 45 39.83 13.08 -11.41
N GLN A 46 39.61 14.35 -11.05
CA GLN A 46 40.42 15.02 -10.05
C GLN A 46 40.27 14.34 -8.68
N ILE A 47 39.05 13.94 -8.32
CA ILE A 47 38.78 13.21 -7.08
C ILE A 47 39.45 11.83 -7.09
N ASP A 48 39.44 11.11 -8.22
CA ASP A 48 40.12 9.80 -8.34
C ASP A 48 41.61 9.92 -8.04
N GLY A 49 42.30 10.91 -8.63
CA GLY A 49 43.72 11.14 -8.33
C GLY A 49 44.01 11.59 -6.88
N LEU A 50 43.03 12.20 -6.21
CA LEU A 50 43.13 12.50 -4.77
C LEU A 50 42.89 11.24 -3.92
N LEU A 51 41.95 10.37 -4.31
CA LEU A 51 41.67 9.10 -3.63
C LEU A 51 42.83 8.10 -3.74
N GLU A 52 43.61 8.13 -4.83
CA GLU A 52 44.85 7.35 -4.92
C GLU A 52 45.86 7.71 -3.83
N LYS A 53 45.94 9.00 -3.47
CA LYS A 53 46.87 9.52 -2.45
C LYS A 53 46.28 9.49 -1.05
N HIS A 54 44.96 9.61 -0.94
CA HIS A 54 44.24 9.75 0.32
C HIS A 54 42.98 8.85 0.35
N PRO A 55 43.15 7.51 0.28
CA PRO A 55 42.05 6.57 0.05
C PRO A 55 41.01 6.51 1.18
N ASP A 56 41.35 6.96 2.40
CA ASP A 56 40.48 6.88 3.57
C ASP A 56 39.81 8.23 3.90
N ARG A 57 39.84 9.19 2.97
CA ARG A 57 39.21 10.50 3.17
C ARG A 57 37.74 10.47 2.74
N ALA A 58 36.85 10.34 3.71
CA ALA A 58 35.39 10.31 3.51
C ALA A 58 34.84 11.49 2.66
N CYS A 59 35.42 12.69 2.77
CA CYS A 59 35.00 13.84 1.96
C CYS A 59 35.20 13.64 0.46
N LEU A 60 36.26 12.93 0.05
CA LEU A 60 36.51 12.64 -1.36
C LEU A 60 35.50 11.62 -1.90
N TRP A 61 35.19 10.59 -1.12
CA TRP A 61 34.15 9.62 -1.47
C TRP A 61 32.76 10.26 -1.60
N ALA A 62 32.39 11.13 -0.66
CA ALA A 62 31.14 11.88 -0.71
C ALA A 62 31.06 12.78 -1.96
N LEU A 63 32.14 13.51 -2.28
CA LEU A 63 32.21 14.34 -3.49
C LEU A 63 32.17 13.51 -4.77
N LYS A 64 32.76 12.30 -4.78
CA LYS A 64 32.71 11.38 -5.92
C LYS A 64 31.28 10.88 -6.17
N CYS A 65 30.56 10.48 -5.11
CA CYS A 65 29.14 10.12 -5.20
C CYS A 65 28.33 11.28 -5.79
N ALA A 66 28.54 12.50 -5.27
CA ALA A 66 27.87 13.70 -5.78
C ALA A 66 28.17 13.96 -7.26
N ALA A 67 29.42 13.84 -7.69
CA ALA A 67 29.80 14.03 -9.09
C ALA A 67 29.06 13.06 -10.03
N PHE A 68 29.02 11.77 -9.70
CA PHE A 68 28.33 10.77 -10.54
C PHE A 68 26.83 10.98 -10.59
N ARG A 69 26.20 11.30 -9.45
CA ARG A 69 24.77 11.61 -9.42
C ARG A 69 24.43 12.86 -10.24
N MET A 70 25.23 13.92 -10.17
CA MET A 70 25.00 15.13 -10.96
C MET A 70 25.17 14.90 -12.47
N MET A 71 25.95 13.88 -12.87
CA MET A 71 26.03 13.42 -14.26
C MET A 71 24.85 12.53 -14.69
N GLY A 72 24.01 12.07 -13.75
CA GLY A 72 23.01 11.04 -14.00
C GLY A 72 23.58 9.64 -14.21
N ASP A 73 24.87 9.40 -13.91
CA ASP A 73 25.48 8.08 -13.99
C ASP A 73 25.17 7.27 -12.73
N LEU A 74 23.95 6.75 -12.68
CA LEU A 74 23.44 6.00 -11.53
C LEU A 74 24.23 4.72 -11.26
N LYS A 75 24.82 4.10 -12.30
CA LYS A 75 25.66 2.89 -12.12
C LYS A 75 26.92 3.22 -11.34
N GLN A 76 27.66 4.24 -11.76
CA GLN A 76 28.90 4.63 -11.07
C GLN A 76 28.61 5.27 -9.70
N ALA A 77 27.53 6.04 -9.57
CA ALA A 77 27.09 6.55 -8.27
C ALA A 77 26.84 5.42 -7.27
N THR A 78 26.09 4.39 -7.70
CA THR A 78 25.78 3.22 -6.86
C THR A 78 27.05 2.45 -6.47
N ALA A 79 27.92 2.15 -7.44
CA ALA A 79 29.17 1.44 -7.16
C ALA A 79 30.07 2.22 -6.19
N THR A 80 30.15 3.54 -6.37
CA THR A 80 30.92 4.42 -5.47
C THR A 80 30.32 4.46 -4.07
N ALA A 81 28.99 4.54 -3.94
CA ALA A 81 28.31 4.54 -2.65
C ALA A 81 28.53 3.24 -1.87
N GLU A 82 28.54 2.09 -2.56
CA GLU A 82 28.83 0.79 -1.93
C GLU A 82 30.27 0.70 -1.42
N GLN A 83 31.26 1.15 -2.20
CA GLN A 83 32.65 1.22 -1.77
C GLN A 83 32.86 2.22 -0.63
N PHE A 84 32.14 3.34 -0.68
CA PHE A 84 32.21 4.35 0.37
C PHE A 84 31.69 3.78 1.70
N LEU A 85 30.55 3.10 1.67
CA LEU A 85 29.99 2.44 2.85
C LEU A 85 30.89 1.32 3.37
N GLU A 86 31.52 0.52 2.49
CA GLU A 86 32.46 -0.52 2.89
C GLU A 86 33.65 0.05 3.67
N LYS A 87 34.22 1.18 3.20
CA LYS A 87 35.34 1.86 3.87
C LYS A 87 34.94 2.61 5.14
N HIS A 88 33.70 3.09 5.20
CA HIS A 88 33.20 3.94 6.27
C HIS A 88 31.80 3.49 6.71
N PRO A 89 31.68 2.31 7.37
CA PRO A 89 30.40 1.62 7.59
C PRO A 89 29.39 2.36 8.48
N ASP A 90 29.88 3.21 9.38
CA ASP A 90 29.05 3.99 10.31
C ASP A 90 29.00 5.49 9.95
N ASN A 91 29.57 5.88 8.82
CA ASN A 91 29.53 7.27 8.39
C ASN A 91 28.13 7.63 7.88
N PRO A 92 27.47 8.68 8.42
CA PRO A 92 26.10 9.01 8.07
C PRO A 92 25.94 9.39 6.59
N VAL A 93 26.95 10.01 5.96
CA VAL A 93 26.89 10.34 4.52
C VAL A 93 27.10 9.11 3.64
N ALA A 94 27.98 8.19 4.03
CA ALA A 94 28.16 6.92 3.33
C ALA A 94 26.88 6.06 3.38
N LEU A 95 26.26 5.95 4.56
CA LEU A 95 24.96 5.31 4.76
C LEU A 95 23.87 5.95 3.89
N SER A 96 23.84 7.28 3.81
CA SER A 96 22.87 8.04 3.01
C SER A 96 23.00 7.79 1.50
N GLU A 97 24.22 7.84 0.96
CA GLU A 97 24.45 7.56 -0.46
C GLU A 97 24.10 6.10 -0.80
N ALA A 98 24.42 5.15 0.10
CA ALA A 98 24.05 3.76 -0.07
C ALA A 98 22.53 3.51 0.05
N ALA A 99 21.82 4.26 0.92
CA ALA A 99 20.37 4.21 1.03
C ALA A 99 19.71 4.60 -0.30
N VAL A 100 20.20 5.68 -0.93
CA VAL A 100 19.68 6.13 -2.22
C VAL A 100 20.01 5.14 -3.33
N ALA A 101 21.22 4.55 -3.33
CA ALA A 101 21.57 3.48 -4.25
C ALA A 101 20.63 2.26 -4.10
N ALA A 102 20.24 1.91 -2.87
CA ALA A 102 19.28 0.83 -2.60
C ALA A 102 17.87 1.13 -3.15
N VAL A 103 17.41 2.39 -3.13
CA VAL A 103 16.15 2.80 -3.79
C VAL A 103 16.19 2.51 -5.30
N HIS A 104 17.28 2.89 -5.97
CA HIS A 104 17.45 2.63 -7.42
C HIS A 104 17.47 1.13 -7.74
N LYS A 105 17.99 0.30 -6.82
CA LYS A 105 17.96 -1.16 -6.90
C LYS A 105 16.63 -1.79 -6.47
N ARG A 106 15.62 -0.99 -6.12
CA ARG A 106 14.32 -1.43 -5.55
C ARG A 106 14.45 -2.27 -4.27
N GLN A 107 15.51 -2.05 -3.49
CA GLN A 107 15.79 -2.73 -2.22
C GLN A 107 15.29 -1.89 -1.04
N LEU A 108 13.98 -1.66 -0.96
CA LEU A 108 13.41 -0.66 -0.04
C LEU A 108 13.66 -0.95 1.45
N ARG A 109 13.58 -2.21 1.89
CA ARG A 109 13.91 -2.58 3.28
C ARG A 109 15.34 -2.19 3.65
N ARG A 110 16.31 -2.46 2.76
CA ARG A 110 17.71 -2.04 2.93
C ARG A 110 17.86 -0.52 2.88
N ALA A 111 17.14 0.15 1.99
CA ALA A 111 17.18 1.60 1.87
C ALA A 111 16.70 2.30 3.16
N VAL A 112 15.62 1.79 3.77
CA VAL A 112 15.09 2.28 5.04
C VAL A 112 16.07 2.01 6.19
N ASP A 113 16.61 0.79 6.31
CA ASP A 113 17.63 0.48 7.32
C ASP A 113 18.82 1.44 7.25
N LEU A 114 19.38 1.66 6.05
CA LEU A 114 20.53 2.54 5.85
C LEU A 114 20.20 4.01 6.17
N ALA A 115 19.02 4.52 5.77
CA ALA A 115 18.61 5.89 6.06
C ALA A 115 18.37 6.11 7.56
N VAL A 116 17.73 5.16 8.24
CA VAL A 116 17.51 5.23 9.70
C VAL A 116 18.85 5.13 10.44
N ARG A 117 19.76 4.26 10.02
CA ARG A 117 21.13 4.22 10.58
C ARG A 117 21.87 5.53 10.36
N ALA A 118 21.74 6.16 9.19
CA ALA A 118 22.34 7.45 8.92
C ALA A 118 21.81 8.54 9.88
N TRP A 119 20.50 8.51 10.15
CA TRP A 119 19.87 9.36 11.16
C TRP A 119 20.41 9.09 12.57
N GLU A 120 20.42 7.83 13.01
CA GLU A 120 20.90 7.42 14.35
C GLU A 120 22.38 7.76 14.59
N GLN A 121 23.20 7.81 13.54
CA GLN A 121 24.63 8.19 13.59
C GLN A 121 24.86 9.69 13.40
N SER A 122 23.81 10.47 13.16
CA SER A 122 23.93 11.92 13.05
C SER A 122 24.03 12.57 14.43
N GLY A 123 24.83 13.63 14.53
CA GLY A 123 24.90 14.48 15.72
C GLY A 123 23.77 15.51 15.75
N GLU A 124 23.93 16.56 16.57
CA GLU A 124 22.97 17.67 16.65
C GLU A 124 22.77 18.37 15.29
N GLU A 125 23.85 18.54 14.52
CA GLU A 125 23.80 19.03 13.14
C GLU A 125 23.73 17.85 12.16
N VAL A 126 22.56 17.66 11.55
CA VAL A 126 22.32 16.60 10.58
C VAL A 126 22.80 17.04 9.20
N ALA A 127 23.64 16.23 8.56
CA ALA A 127 24.14 16.52 7.21
C ALA A 127 23.00 16.56 6.19
N SER A 128 23.03 17.50 5.26
CA SER A 128 21.97 17.68 4.25
C SER A 128 21.77 16.44 3.37
N GLN A 129 22.83 15.65 3.16
CA GLN A 129 22.77 14.37 2.45
C GLN A 129 21.90 13.34 3.17
N VAL A 130 21.86 13.35 4.52
CA VAL A 130 21.00 12.46 5.31
C VAL A 130 19.54 12.83 5.10
N LEU A 131 19.22 14.12 5.21
CA LEU A 131 17.85 14.61 4.97
C LEU A 131 17.38 14.32 3.54
N TRP A 132 18.26 14.52 2.55
CA TRP A 132 17.96 14.18 1.16
C TRP A 132 17.76 12.68 0.94
N ALA A 133 18.58 11.83 1.57
CA ALA A 133 18.43 10.38 1.47
C ALA A 133 17.12 9.91 2.11
N ILE A 134 16.75 10.41 3.30
CA ILE A 134 15.46 10.13 3.94
C ILE A 134 14.30 10.49 3.00
N GLY A 135 14.36 11.67 2.36
CA GLY A 135 13.34 12.09 1.40
C GLY A 135 13.26 11.18 0.17
N SER A 136 14.42 10.79 -0.37
CA SER A 136 14.50 9.87 -1.52
C SER A 136 13.96 8.48 -1.18
N VAL A 137 14.24 7.97 0.02
CA VAL A 137 13.72 6.70 0.53
C VAL A 137 12.21 6.78 0.76
N ALA A 138 11.72 7.90 1.30
CA ALA A 138 10.29 8.13 1.47
C ALA A 138 9.57 8.08 0.11
N GLU A 139 10.05 8.77 -0.92
CA GLU A 139 9.47 8.70 -2.28
C GLU A 139 9.49 7.27 -2.85
N GLY A 140 10.57 6.51 -2.63
CA GLY A 140 10.64 5.09 -2.97
C GLY A 140 9.56 4.25 -2.26
N CYS A 141 9.31 4.54 -0.99
CA CYS A 141 8.25 3.90 -0.21
C CYS A 141 6.84 4.27 -0.72
N ILE A 142 6.61 5.53 -1.10
CA ILE A 142 5.34 5.97 -1.73
C ILE A 142 5.10 5.20 -3.02
N ALA A 143 6.11 5.11 -3.90
CA ALA A 143 6.00 4.39 -5.16
C ALA A 143 5.70 2.88 -4.98
N ALA A 144 6.14 2.30 -3.87
CA ALA A 144 5.86 0.91 -3.51
C ALA A 144 4.64 0.74 -2.57
N ARG A 145 3.86 1.79 -2.33
CA ARG A 145 2.69 1.81 -1.43
C ARG A 145 2.99 1.42 0.03
N LEU A 146 4.23 1.62 0.49
CA LEU A 146 4.64 1.47 1.89
C LEU A 146 4.32 2.74 2.69
N HIS A 147 3.04 3.03 2.87
CA HIS A 147 2.59 4.34 3.34
C HIS A 147 2.98 4.64 4.79
N GLN A 148 2.91 3.67 5.71
CA GLN A 148 3.29 3.88 7.11
C GLN A 148 4.75 4.32 7.23
N THR A 149 5.66 3.63 6.53
CA THR A 149 7.07 4.00 6.45
C THR A 149 7.27 5.35 5.77
N ALA A 150 6.60 5.60 4.65
CA ALA A 150 6.69 6.88 3.94
C ALA A 150 6.23 8.06 4.83
N HIS A 151 5.11 7.90 5.53
CA HIS A 151 4.60 8.88 6.47
C HIS A 151 5.59 9.13 7.61
N ALA A 152 6.12 8.08 8.24
CA ALA A 152 7.10 8.20 9.33
C ALA A 152 8.38 8.94 8.91
N LEU A 153 8.93 8.61 7.73
CA LEU A 153 10.11 9.28 7.18
C LEU A 153 9.84 10.76 6.83
N LEU A 154 8.67 11.07 6.27
CA LEU A 154 8.29 12.46 5.99
C LEU A 154 7.99 13.25 7.27
N ALA A 155 7.39 12.64 8.29
CA ALA A 155 7.17 13.25 9.59
C ALA A 155 8.51 13.56 10.29
N LEU A 156 9.47 12.63 10.21
CA LEU A 156 10.85 12.87 10.63
C LEU A 156 11.45 14.09 9.91
N LEU A 157 11.35 14.17 8.59
CA LEU A 157 11.81 15.36 7.85
C LEU A 157 11.10 16.64 8.29
N ALA A 158 9.78 16.60 8.48
CA ALA A 158 9.00 17.74 8.90
C ALA A 158 9.40 18.26 10.30
N SER A 159 9.91 17.40 11.19
CA SER A 159 10.45 17.82 12.49
C SER A 159 11.76 18.61 12.39
N VAL A 160 12.56 18.39 11.35
CA VAL A 160 13.87 19.04 11.15
C VAL A 160 13.76 20.26 10.26
N VAL A 161 12.94 20.18 9.21
CA VAL A 161 12.67 21.28 8.27
C VAL A 161 11.17 21.64 8.27
N PRO A 162 10.66 22.25 9.37
CA PRO A 162 9.26 22.59 9.47
C PRO A 162 8.81 23.48 8.31
N ARG A 163 7.62 23.21 7.77
CA ARG A 163 6.99 23.98 6.69
C ARG A 163 7.72 23.96 5.35
N HIS A 164 8.66 23.01 5.13
CA HIS A 164 9.20 22.81 3.79
C HIS A 164 8.07 22.39 2.82
N PRO A 165 7.74 23.18 1.78
CA PRO A 165 6.51 22.99 0.99
C PRO A 165 6.37 21.59 0.41
N VAL A 166 7.47 21.03 -0.13
CA VAL A 166 7.47 19.68 -0.72
C VAL A 166 7.13 18.60 0.32
N VAL A 167 7.67 18.70 1.54
CA VAL A 167 7.44 17.68 2.58
C VAL A 167 5.99 17.76 3.08
N VAL A 168 5.51 18.98 3.31
CA VAL A 168 4.11 19.23 3.72
C VAL A 168 3.13 18.76 2.65
N ASP A 169 3.38 19.08 1.38
CA ASP A 169 2.53 18.66 0.27
C ASP A 169 2.48 17.14 0.13
N ARG A 170 3.62 16.45 0.33
CA ARG A 170 3.68 14.98 0.32
C ARG A 170 2.93 14.34 1.48
N LEU A 171 3.11 14.83 2.71
CA LEU A 171 2.31 14.37 3.86
C LEU A 171 0.82 14.56 3.61
N ALA A 172 0.43 15.75 3.11
CA ALA A 172 -0.95 16.05 2.80
C ALA A 172 -1.52 15.15 1.68
N GLN A 173 -0.72 14.79 0.68
CA GLN A 173 -1.10 13.83 -0.36
C GLN A 173 -1.36 12.44 0.23
N LEU A 174 -0.46 11.93 1.09
CA LEU A 174 -0.61 10.61 1.71
C LEU A 174 -1.90 10.49 2.54
N ILE A 175 -2.24 11.53 3.30
CA ILE A 175 -3.44 11.55 4.13
C ILE A 175 -4.72 11.52 3.25
N ARG A 176 -4.69 12.13 2.06
CA ARG A 176 -5.84 12.20 1.13
C ARG A 176 -6.06 10.93 0.28
N LEU A 177 -5.18 9.94 0.32
CA LEU A 177 -5.31 8.72 -0.51
C LEU A 177 -6.49 7.86 -0.06
N THR A 178 -7.65 7.98 -0.70
CA THR A 178 -8.89 7.28 -0.30
C THR A 178 -8.80 5.76 -0.45
N ASP A 179 -7.91 5.27 -1.30
CA ASP A 179 -7.66 3.85 -1.57
C ASP A 179 -6.67 3.20 -0.60
N TYR A 180 -6.19 3.93 0.43
CA TYR A 180 -5.37 3.38 1.50
C TYR A 180 -6.16 3.23 2.81
N PRO A 181 -6.04 2.10 3.55
CA PRO A 181 -6.86 1.84 4.74
C PRO A 181 -6.67 2.90 5.83
N LEU A 182 -7.79 3.40 6.39
CA LEU A 182 -7.75 4.37 7.50
C LEU A 182 -7.00 3.83 8.72
N LEU A 183 -7.13 2.53 9.01
CA LEU A 183 -6.41 1.86 10.10
C LEU A 183 -4.89 1.90 9.97
N LEU A 184 -4.36 2.06 8.75
CA LEU A 184 -2.94 2.18 8.50
C LEU A 184 -2.48 3.64 8.32
N LYS A 185 -3.42 4.58 8.16
CA LYS A 185 -3.13 6.03 8.13
C LYS A 185 -3.06 6.65 9.53
N GLY A 186 -3.78 6.07 10.48
CA GLY A 186 -3.88 6.61 11.83
C GLY A 186 -2.56 6.53 12.56
N ASP A 187 -2.12 7.66 13.10
CA ASP A 187 -0.99 7.74 14.01
C ASP A 187 -1.58 7.80 15.43
N ALA A 188 -1.94 6.65 16.01
CA ALA A 188 -2.42 6.58 17.40
C ALA A 188 -1.30 6.94 18.41
N GLY A 189 -0.10 7.27 17.91
CA GLY A 189 1.09 7.48 18.71
C GLY A 189 1.55 6.19 19.40
N PRO A 190 2.70 6.26 20.08
CA PRO A 190 3.16 5.16 20.91
C PRO A 190 2.28 5.01 22.17
N HIS A 191 2.03 3.77 22.57
CA HIS A 191 1.36 3.45 23.83
C HIS A 191 2.26 3.82 25.02
N SER A 192 1.66 4.34 26.09
CA SER A 192 2.35 4.64 27.34
C SER A 192 2.64 3.39 28.16
N CYS A 193 3.63 3.51 29.06
CA CYS A 193 3.90 2.49 30.06
C CYS A 193 2.82 2.55 31.16
N PRO A 194 2.34 1.42 31.68
CA PRO A 194 1.65 1.39 32.97
C PRO A 194 2.54 1.97 34.08
N GLU A 195 1.98 2.67 35.06
CA GLU A 195 2.77 3.37 36.09
C GLU A 195 3.47 2.40 37.07
N ASP A 196 2.77 1.34 37.51
CA ASP A 196 3.21 0.48 38.62
C ASP A 196 3.85 -0.83 38.16
N VAL A 197 4.79 -0.77 37.22
CA VAL A 197 5.47 -1.97 36.69
C VAL A 197 6.99 -1.93 36.88
N PRO A 198 7.63 -3.07 37.25
CA PRO A 198 9.07 -3.10 37.56
C PRO A 198 9.96 -2.84 36.33
N TRP A 199 9.41 -2.98 35.12
CA TRP A 199 10.09 -2.77 33.84
C TRP A 199 9.89 -1.37 33.25
N LYS A 200 9.24 -0.45 33.97
CA LYS A 200 8.91 0.91 33.50
C LYS A 200 10.13 1.69 33.00
N ALA A 201 11.24 1.66 33.73
CA ALA A 201 12.45 2.38 33.34
C ALA A 201 13.00 1.92 31.97
N GLN A 202 12.99 0.61 31.70
CA GLN A 202 13.44 0.05 30.42
C GLN A 202 12.47 0.41 29.30
N PHE A 203 11.16 0.38 29.59
CA PHE A 203 10.14 0.78 28.62
C PHE A 203 10.24 2.27 28.27
N ASP A 204 10.40 3.14 29.26
CA ASP A 204 10.52 4.59 29.05
C ASP A 204 11.78 4.91 28.24
N GLN A 205 12.87 4.15 28.42
CA GLN A 205 14.06 4.25 27.57
C GLN A 205 13.77 3.85 26.11
N ALA A 206 13.08 2.74 25.88
CA ALA A 206 12.66 2.32 24.54
C ALA A 206 11.72 3.33 23.88
N LEU A 207 10.81 3.92 24.67
CA LEU A 207 9.88 4.94 24.23
C LEU A 207 10.61 6.25 23.85
N GLU A 208 11.64 6.62 24.59
CA GLU A 208 12.46 7.79 24.25
C GLU A 208 13.24 7.58 22.94
N LEU A 209 13.76 6.37 22.70
CA LEU A 209 14.37 6.02 21.41
C LEU A 209 13.37 6.17 20.26
N LEU A 210 12.13 5.68 20.46
CA LEU A 210 11.06 5.82 19.47
C LEU A 210 10.72 7.29 19.18
N ARG A 211 10.61 8.14 20.22
CA ARG A 211 10.35 9.59 20.06
C ARG A 211 11.45 10.33 19.32
N ARG A 212 12.70 9.86 19.42
CA ARG A 212 13.86 10.40 18.68
C ARG A 212 14.00 9.83 17.27
N SER A 213 13.05 9.02 16.83
CA SER A 213 13.08 8.28 15.57
C SER A 213 14.25 7.28 15.44
N HIS A 214 14.77 6.78 16.56
CA HIS A 214 15.75 5.68 16.60
C HIS A 214 15.01 4.35 16.55
N TRP A 215 14.20 4.14 15.51
CA TRP A 215 13.23 3.05 15.44
C TRP A 215 13.89 1.67 15.51
N ARG A 216 15.11 1.51 15.01
CA ARG A 216 15.85 0.23 15.05
C ARG A 216 16.27 -0.11 16.47
N GLN A 217 16.78 0.88 17.20
CA GLN A 217 17.16 0.71 18.61
C GLN A 217 15.92 0.48 19.49
N ALA A 218 14.85 1.25 19.26
CA ALA A 218 13.57 1.08 19.95
C ALA A 218 12.97 -0.32 19.73
N ALA A 219 12.94 -0.81 18.48
CA ALA A 219 12.47 -2.14 18.15
C ALA A 219 13.27 -3.24 18.88
N ALA A 220 14.60 -3.10 18.95
CA ALA A 220 15.45 -4.05 19.67
C ALA A 220 15.15 -4.06 21.18
N GLU A 221 14.99 -2.89 21.80
CA GLU A 221 14.65 -2.81 23.23
C GLU A 221 13.24 -3.33 23.53
N PHE A 222 12.24 -3.01 22.69
CA PHE A 222 10.90 -3.58 22.84
C PHE A 222 10.87 -5.08 22.62
N ALA A 223 11.66 -5.63 21.68
CA ALA A 223 11.79 -7.07 21.49
C ALA A 223 12.41 -7.76 22.73
N ARG A 224 13.49 -7.19 23.28
CA ARG A 224 14.11 -7.68 24.52
C ARG A 224 13.16 -7.61 25.71
N LEU A 225 12.33 -6.57 25.79
CA LEU A 225 11.28 -6.44 26.81
C LEU A 225 10.16 -7.46 26.61
N ALA A 226 9.78 -7.75 25.36
CA ALA A 226 8.74 -8.72 25.02
C ALA A 226 9.14 -10.15 25.43
N GLU A 227 10.43 -10.49 25.39
CA GLU A 227 10.95 -11.76 25.91
C GLU A 227 10.84 -11.85 27.45
N GLN A 228 11.07 -10.74 28.16
CA GLN A 228 11.02 -10.69 29.62
C GLN A 228 9.59 -10.63 30.16
N VAL A 229 8.70 -9.90 29.47
CA VAL A 229 7.34 -9.61 29.90
C VAL A 229 6.37 -9.83 28.72
N PRO A 230 6.19 -11.09 28.29
CA PRO A 230 5.47 -11.39 27.06
C PRO A 230 3.98 -11.08 27.10
N ASP A 231 3.42 -10.83 28.28
CA ASP A 231 1.99 -10.56 28.48
C ASP A 231 1.66 -9.06 28.60
N ALA A 232 2.64 -8.17 28.41
CA ALA A 232 2.43 -6.72 28.46
C ALA A 232 2.03 -6.13 27.09
N PRO A 233 0.77 -5.68 26.89
CA PRO A 233 0.30 -5.28 25.56
C PRO A 233 1.02 -4.06 24.98
N ALA A 234 1.33 -3.06 25.81
CA ALA A 234 1.98 -1.82 25.37
C ALA A 234 3.34 -2.08 24.69
N ILE A 235 4.06 -3.15 25.10
CA ILE A 235 5.34 -3.54 24.51
C ILE A 235 5.12 -4.02 23.07
N TRP A 236 4.18 -4.94 22.86
CA TRP A 236 3.89 -5.50 21.54
C TRP A 236 3.34 -4.46 20.57
N LYS A 237 2.50 -3.54 21.04
CA LYS A 237 1.97 -2.47 20.19
C LYS A 237 3.06 -1.51 19.72
N ASN A 238 3.96 -1.11 20.60
CA ASN A 238 5.09 -0.24 20.24
C ASN A 238 6.12 -0.99 19.37
N LEU A 239 6.34 -2.28 19.60
CA LEU A 239 7.18 -3.12 18.75
C LEU A 239 6.62 -3.21 17.32
N ALA A 240 5.31 -3.45 17.18
CA ALA A 240 4.63 -3.46 15.89
C ALA A 240 4.80 -2.14 15.14
N LEU A 241 4.64 -1.01 15.83
CA LEU A 241 4.83 0.33 15.25
C LEU A 241 6.26 0.53 14.73
N CYS A 242 7.27 0.20 15.53
CA CYS A 242 8.67 0.32 15.11
C CYS A 242 8.98 -0.57 13.90
N ARG A 243 8.51 -1.83 13.92
CA ARG A 243 8.72 -2.78 12.82
C ARG A 243 8.02 -2.33 11.53
N ALA A 244 6.82 -1.76 11.63
CA ALA A 244 6.12 -1.16 10.49
C ALA A 244 6.91 0.01 9.87
N PHE A 245 7.50 0.88 10.70
CA PHE A 245 8.35 1.97 10.20
C PHE A 245 9.63 1.49 9.53
N LEU A 246 10.12 0.29 9.87
CA LEU A 246 11.34 -0.30 9.32
C LEU A 246 11.11 -1.22 8.10
N VAL A 247 9.88 -1.30 7.58
CA VAL A 247 9.51 -2.26 6.51
C VAL A 247 9.78 -3.71 6.94
N ASP A 248 9.66 -3.99 8.23
CA ASP A 248 9.67 -5.35 8.79
C ASP A 248 8.23 -5.86 8.88
N THR A 249 7.60 -6.07 7.73
CA THR A 249 6.18 -6.40 7.61
C THR A 249 5.82 -7.67 8.39
N GLU A 250 6.62 -8.73 8.26
CA GLU A 250 6.41 -10.01 8.94
C GLU A 250 6.46 -9.84 10.46
N GLY A 251 7.49 -9.14 10.96
CA GLY A 251 7.62 -8.88 12.39
C GLY A 251 6.55 -7.93 12.93
N ALA A 252 6.06 -6.97 12.13
CA ALA A 252 4.96 -6.10 12.52
C ALA A 252 3.65 -6.90 12.65
N ILE A 253 3.39 -7.81 11.70
CA ILE A 253 2.25 -8.74 11.74
C ILE A 253 2.31 -9.63 12.99
N GLU A 254 3.46 -10.25 13.25
CA GLU A 254 3.68 -11.07 14.44
C GLU A 254 3.38 -10.30 15.74
N ALA A 255 3.88 -9.07 15.85
CA ALA A 255 3.68 -8.26 17.03
C ALA A 255 2.22 -7.80 17.20
N LEU A 256 1.51 -7.49 16.12
CA LEU A 256 0.08 -7.18 16.15
C LEU A 256 -0.78 -8.39 16.49
N ASP A 257 -0.45 -9.57 15.94
CA ASP A 257 -1.13 -10.82 16.27
C ASP A 257 -0.93 -11.18 17.74
N ARG A 258 0.29 -11.00 18.26
CA ARG A 258 0.58 -11.18 19.68
C ARG A 258 -0.18 -10.17 20.53
N TYR A 259 -0.19 -8.89 20.18
CA TYR A 259 -0.97 -7.86 20.87
C TYR A 259 -2.46 -8.24 20.97
N ALA A 260 -3.06 -8.66 19.85
CA ALA A 260 -4.46 -9.03 19.78
C ALA A 260 -4.82 -10.28 20.60
N SER A 261 -3.83 -11.11 20.94
CA SER A 261 -4.01 -12.30 21.78
C SER A 261 -3.96 -12.04 23.29
N LEU A 262 -3.57 -10.83 23.70
CA LEU A 262 -3.45 -10.43 25.11
C LEU A 262 -4.77 -9.88 25.66
N ASP A 263 -4.79 -9.62 26.97
CA ASP A 263 -5.91 -8.95 27.63
C ASP A 263 -5.95 -7.46 27.25
N VAL A 264 -6.62 -7.18 26.13
CA VAL A 264 -6.87 -5.83 25.60
C VAL A 264 -8.35 -5.68 25.27
N PRO A 265 -8.89 -4.45 25.22
CA PRO A 265 -10.27 -4.22 24.80
C PRO A 265 -10.56 -4.88 23.45
N LEU A 266 -11.75 -5.49 23.32
CA LEU A 266 -12.16 -6.23 22.12
C LEU A 266 -11.97 -5.44 20.82
N GLU A 267 -12.27 -4.14 20.84
CA GLU A 267 -12.10 -3.24 19.70
C GLU A 267 -10.63 -3.11 19.30
N GLU A 268 -9.72 -2.99 20.26
CA GLU A 268 -8.28 -2.89 19.99
C GLU A 268 -7.69 -4.20 19.46
N ALA A 269 -8.16 -5.34 19.96
CA ALA A 269 -7.78 -6.65 19.42
C ALA A 269 -8.23 -6.79 17.96
N ALA A 270 -9.48 -6.40 17.64
CA ALA A 270 -10.01 -6.46 16.29
C ALA A 270 -9.27 -5.51 15.33
N GLU A 271 -8.98 -4.29 15.77
CA GLU A 271 -8.17 -3.32 15.01
C GLU A 271 -6.75 -3.83 14.76
N ALA A 272 -6.10 -4.45 15.75
CA ALA A 272 -4.77 -5.01 15.59
C ALA A 272 -4.74 -6.17 14.59
N VAL A 273 -5.70 -7.10 14.64
CA VAL A 273 -5.83 -8.15 13.61
C VAL A 273 -6.08 -7.53 12.24
N ALA A 274 -6.99 -6.56 12.12
CA ALA A 274 -7.26 -5.90 10.84
C ALA A 274 -6.00 -5.20 10.30
N GLN A 275 -5.27 -4.46 11.14
CA GLN A 275 -3.99 -3.85 10.78
C GLN A 275 -2.99 -4.88 10.27
N ALA A 276 -2.81 -5.99 11.00
CA ALA A 276 -1.90 -7.07 10.61
C ALA A 276 -2.24 -7.62 9.22
N ARG A 277 -3.52 -7.86 8.94
CA ARG A 277 -3.95 -8.41 7.66
C ARG A 277 -3.90 -7.40 6.51
N LEU A 278 -4.18 -6.13 6.77
CA LEU A 278 -4.06 -5.06 5.78
C LEU A 278 -2.61 -4.79 5.34
N LEU A 279 -1.62 -5.31 6.06
CA LEU A 279 -0.21 -5.32 5.64
C LEU A 279 0.12 -6.43 4.63
N THR A 280 -0.83 -7.33 4.32
CA THR A 280 -0.68 -8.43 3.36
C THR A 280 -1.41 -8.17 2.05
N ASP A 281 -1.07 -8.92 1.00
CA ASP A 281 -1.73 -8.83 -0.31
C ASP A 281 -3.12 -9.52 -0.36
N ASP A 282 -3.48 -10.26 0.69
CA ASP A 282 -4.76 -10.96 0.83
C ASP A 282 -5.34 -10.83 2.26
N PRO A 283 -5.84 -9.65 2.66
CA PRO A 283 -6.26 -9.40 4.03
C PRO A 283 -7.39 -10.31 4.54
N LEU A 284 -8.26 -10.78 3.63
CA LEU A 284 -9.37 -11.68 3.96
C LEU A 284 -9.03 -13.16 3.72
N GLY A 285 -7.94 -13.47 3.02
CA GLY A 285 -7.64 -14.82 2.56
C GLY A 285 -8.69 -15.32 1.56
N ASP A 286 -9.17 -14.44 0.67
CA ASP A 286 -10.31 -14.71 -0.22
C ASP A 286 -10.00 -14.54 -1.71
N ARG A 287 -8.71 -14.54 -2.07
CA ARG A 287 -8.29 -14.43 -3.46
C ARG A 287 -8.72 -15.63 -4.30
N CYS A 288 -9.14 -15.36 -5.53
CA CYS A 288 -9.37 -16.39 -6.54
C CYS A 288 -8.65 -16.10 -7.84
N ASP A 289 -8.36 -17.16 -8.58
CA ASP A 289 -7.78 -17.09 -9.92
C ASP A 289 -8.72 -16.41 -10.90
N VAL A 290 -8.12 -15.66 -11.81
CA VAL A 290 -8.78 -14.93 -12.89
C VAL A 290 -8.14 -15.35 -14.21
N PHE A 291 -8.97 -15.74 -15.16
CA PHE A 291 -8.56 -16.29 -16.44
C PHE A 291 -8.92 -15.38 -17.61
N SER A 292 -8.20 -15.57 -18.72
CA SER A 292 -8.60 -15.13 -20.06
C SER A 292 -8.80 -16.37 -20.94
N LEU A 293 -9.94 -16.42 -21.63
CA LEU A 293 -10.30 -17.48 -22.57
C LEU A 293 -10.15 -16.96 -24.00
N SER A 294 -9.40 -17.68 -24.83
CA SER A 294 -9.21 -17.35 -26.24
C SER A 294 -9.74 -18.49 -27.11
N TYR A 295 -10.79 -18.22 -27.88
CA TYR A 295 -11.38 -19.16 -28.84
C TYR A 295 -10.96 -18.78 -30.25
N GLU A 296 -10.50 -19.75 -31.04
CA GLU A 296 -10.38 -19.59 -32.49
C GLU A 296 -11.78 -19.53 -33.11
N VAL A 297 -12.03 -18.55 -33.97
CA VAL A 297 -13.34 -18.32 -34.61
C VAL A 297 -13.26 -18.72 -36.08
N HIS A 298 -14.14 -19.63 -36.48
CA HIS A 298 -14.22 -20.14 -37.85
C HIS A 298 -15.19 -19.33 -38.72
N ASP A 299 -16.22 -18.74 -38.11
CA ASP A 299 -17.22 -17.88 -38.77
C ASP A 299 -17.55 -16.66 -37.89
N VAL A 300 -16.96 -15.52 -38.23
CA VAL A 300 -17.02 -14.28 -37.42
C VAL A 300 -18.43 -13.69 -37.46
N GLU A 301 -19.03 -13.64 -38.64
CA GLU A 301 -20.34 -13.05 -38.88
C GLU A 301 -21.44 -13.86 -38.17
N ARG A 302 -21.38 -15.20 -38.25
CA ARG A 302 -22.32 -16.07 -37.53
C ARG A 302 -22.16 -15.94 -36.02
N LEU A 303 -20.94 -15.97 -35.50
CA LEU A 303 -20.70 -15.79 -34.06
C LEU A 303 -21.19 -14.43 -33.57
N GLN A 304 -20.94 -13.36 -34.32
CA GLN A 304 -21.41 -12.02 -33.99
C GLN A 304 -22.95 -11.97 -33.96
N ALA A 305 -23.63 -12.54 -34.96
CA ALA A 305 -25.09 -12.61 -34.99
C ALA A 305 -25.66 -13.41 -33.82
N ALA A 306 -25.01 -14.52 -33.45
CA ALA A 306 -25.40 -15.34 -32.31
C ALA A 306 -25.22 -14.59 -30.97
N LEU A 307 -24.12 -13.86 -30.80
CA LEU A 307 -23.89 -13.00 -29.61
C LEU A 307 -24.91 -11.85 -29.54
N ILE A 308 -25.26 -11.22 -30.65
CA ILE A 308 -26.32 -10.18 -30.68
C ILE A 308 -27.67 -10.77 -30.24
N SER A 309 -27.97 -11.99 -30.69
CA SER A 309 -29.23 -12.68 -30.40
C SER A 309 -29.29 -13.29 -29.00
N SER A 310 -28.13 -13.48 -28.35
CA SER A 310 -28.05 -14.05 -27.00
C SER A 310 -28.76 -13.16 -25.97
N ARG A 311 -29.46 -13.80 -25.04
CA ARG A 311 -30.08 -13.12 -23.90
C ARG A 311 -29.06 -12.69 -22.86
N ARG A 312 -27.86 -13.29 -22.84
CA ARG A 312 -26.81 -12.99 -21.87
C ARG A 312 -25.65 -12.16 -22.43
N ALA A 313 -25.75 -11.70 -23.68
CA ALA A 313 -24.76 -10.80 -24.27
C ALA A 313 -25.40 -9.46 -24.68
N LEU A 314 -24.71 -8.38 -24.31
CA LEU A 314 -25.08 -7.01 -24.66
C LEU A 314 -23.97 -6.38 -25.52
N PRO A 315 -24.27 -5.92 -26.73
CA PRO A 315 -23.32 -5.13 -27.51
C PRO A 315 -22.89 -3.87 -26.74
N ALA A 316 -21.58 -3.65 -26.63
CA ALA A 316 -21.01 -2.52 -25.91
C ALA A 316 -20.33 -1.56 -26.87
N GLN A 317 -20.64 -0.27 -26.75
CA GLN A 317 -19.94 0.79 -27.49
C GLN A 317 -18.73 1.26 -26.68
N VAL A 318 -17.70 0.43 -26.64
CA VAL A 318 -16.44 0.74 -25.94
C VAL A 318 -15.33 0.87 -26.97
N THR A 319 -14.64 2.01 -26.95
CA THR A 319 -13.45 2.21 -27.79
C THR A 319 -12.26 1.51 -27.14
N VAL A 320 -11.95 0.32 -27.63
CA VAL A 320 -10.70 -0.37 -27.28
C VAL A 320 -9.63 0.05 -28.27
N ARG A 321 -8.57 0.72 -27.80
CA ARG A 321 -7.42 1.06 -28.65
C ARG A 321 -6.65 -0.21 -28.98
N GLY A 322 -6.29 -0.38 -30.25
CA GLY A 322 -5.33 -1.42 -30.66
C GLY A 322 -3.93 -1.11 -30.14
N SER A 323 -3.08 -2.13 -30.15
CA SER A 323 -1.63 -2.02 -29.98
C SER A 323 -0.93 -2.23 -31.33
N ASP A 324 0.38 -1.98 -31.38
CA ASP A 324 1.20 -2.19 -32.59
C ASP A 324 1.02 -3.62 -33.15
N ASP A 325 0.85 -4.61 -32.27
CA ASP A 325 0.68 -6.03 -32.65
C ASP A 325 -0.78 -6.52 -32.71
N GLN A 326 -1.78 -5.70 -32.34
CA GLN A 326 -3.18 -6.16 -32.32
C GLN A 326 -4.16 -5.01 -32.67
N PRO A 327 -4.83 -5.04 -33.84
CA PRO A 327 -5.86 -4.06 -34.19
C PRO A 327 -7.04 -4.10 -33.21
N PRO A 328 -7.85 -3.02 -33.18
CA PRO A 328 -9.02 -2.96 -32.33
C PRO A 328 -10.02 -4.09 -32.66
N PRO A 329 -10.81 -4.56 -31.67
CA PRO A 329 -11.82 -5.59 -31.90
C PRO A 329 -12.90 -5.10 -32.88
N LYS A 330 -13.41 -6.01 -33.70
CA LYS A 330 -14.56 -5.77 -34.59
C LYS A 330 -15.85 -5.51 -33.79
N ALA A 331 -16.02 -6.21 -32.67
CA ALA A 331 -17.17 -6.06 -31.78
C ALA A 331 -16.78 -6.34 -30.33
N VAL A 332 -17.49 -5.68 -29.41
CA VAL A 332 -17.34 -5.82 -27.96
C VAL A 332 -18.69 -6.19 -27.38
N PHE A 333 -18.71 -7.21 -26.51
CA PHE A 333 -19.90 -7.65 -25.81
C PHE A 333 -19.65 -7.69 -24.31
N PHE A 334 -20.62 -7.20 -23.56
CA PHE A 334 -20.76 -7.42 -22.12
C PHE A 334 -21.53 -8.72 -21.89
N ILE A 335 -20.94 -9.62 -21.12
CA ILE A 335 -21.53 -10.92 -20.81
C ILE A 335 -22.13 -10.87 -19.40
N LEU A 336 -23.39 -11.27 -19.31
CA LEU A 336 -24.21 -11.11 -18.12
C LEU A 336 -24.35 -12.42 -17.34
N ASP A 337 -24.55 -12.32 -16.02
CA ASP A 337 -24.81 -13.47 -15.15
C ASP A 337 -26.17 -14.14 -15.40
N ARG A 338 -27.13 -13.40 -15.95
CA ARG A 338 -28.49 -13.85 -16.28
C ARG A 338 -29.04 -13.11 -17.51
N ASP A 339 -30.25 -13.47 -17.91
CA ASP A 339 -30.92 -12.88 -19.07
C ASP A 339 -31.06 -11.35 -18.94
N LYS A 340 -30.80 -10.65 -20.04
CA LYS A 340 -30.98 -9.19 -20.17
C LYS A 340 -32.45 -8.82 -19.98
N LEU A 341 -32.69 -7.75 -19.24
CA LEU A 341 -34.02 -7.18 -19.12
C LEU A 341 -34.41 -6.47 -20.42
N VAL A 342 -35.63 -6.75 -20.90
CA VAL A 342 -36.20 -6.13 -22.12
C VAL A 342 -36.77 -4.74 -21.81
N SER A 343 -37.27 -4.53 -20.58
CA SER A 343 -37.85 -3.29 -20.09
C SER A 343 -37.41 -3.02 -18.65
N ALA A 344 -37.40 -1.76 -18.25
CA ALA A 344 -37.21 -1.36 -16.86
C ALA A 344 -38.39 -1.72 -15.93
N GLU A 345 -39.55 -2.04 -16.48
CA GLU A 345 -40.75 -2.34 -15.69
C GLU A 345 -40.55 -3.63 -14.88
N GLY A 346 -40.75 -3.57 -13.57
CA GLY A 346 -40.51 -4.70 -12.66
C GLY A 346 -39.04 -5.03 -12.37
N ALA A 347 -38.09 -4.21 -12.82
CA ALA A 347 -36.67 -4.41 -12.49
C ALA A 347 -36.41 -4.27 -10.97
N SER A 348 -35.70 -5.24 -10.40
CA SER A 348 -35.32 -5.34 -8.99
C SER A 348 -33.86 -5.81 -8.87
N SER A 349 -33.31 -5.77 -7.66
CA SER A 349 -31.98 -6.34 -7.39
C SER A 349 -31.87 -7.84 -7.71
N GLU A 350 -32.99 -8.56 -7.81
CA GLU A 350 -33.04 -10.01 -8.03
C GLU A 350 -33.11 -10.41 -9.50
N ASN A 351 -33.74 -9.60 -10.35
CA ASN A 351 -33.87 -9.93 -11.77
C ASN A 351 -32.94 -9.07 -12.65
N THR A 352 -32.33 -8.01 -12.11
CA THR A 352 -31.43 -7.17 -12.88
C THR A 352 -30.08 -7.89 -13.06
N PRO A 353 -29.63 -8.09 -14.32
CA PRO A 353 -28.38 -8.77 -14.61
C PRO A 353 -27.14 -7.95 -14.22
N ARG A 354 -26.06 -8.66 -13.96
CA ARG A 354 -24.74 -8.11 -13.65
C ARG A 354 -23.70 -8.51 -14.67
N LEU A 355 -22.72 -7.65 -14.91
CA LEU A 355 -21.60 -7.91 -15.81
C LEU A 355 -20.64 -8.92 -15.18
N GLN A 356 -20.51 -10.09 -15.81
CA GLN A 356 -19.53 -11.11 -15.43
C GLN A 356 -18.18 -10.85 -16.10
N CYS A 357 -18.16 -10.69 -17.43
CA CYS A 357 -16.94 -10.52 -18.20
C CYS A 357 -17.17 -9.74 -19.51
N ILE A 358 -16.08 -9.39 -20.19
CA ILE A 358 -16.10 -8.73 -21.49
C ILE A 358 -15.60 -9.73 -22.55
N ALA A 359 -16.33 -9.82 -23.66
CA ALA A 359 -15.93 -10.60 -24.83
C ALA A 359 -15.57 -9.68 -26.01
N LEU A 360 -14.34 -9.83 -26.50
CA LEU A 360 -13.76 -9.05 -27.60
C LEU A 360 -13.64 -9.94 -28.83
N LEU A 361 -14.35 -9.60 -29.90
CA LEU A 361 -14.33 -10.34 -31.15
C LEU A 361 -13.37 -9.66 -32.14
N PHE A 362 -12.34 -10.40 -32.57
CA PHE A 362 -11.35 -9.96 -33.54
C PHE A 362 -11.57 -10.67 -34.88
N GLY A 363 -11.48 -9.91 -35.97
CA GLY A 363 -11.46 -10.48 -37.31
C GLY A 363 -10.11 -11.16 -37.63
N ARG A 364 -10.09 -11.91 -38.74
CA ARG A 364 -8.86 -12.51 -39.26
C ARG A 364 -7.85 -11.42 -39.63
N GLN A 365 -6.59 -11.65 -39.29
CA GLN A 365 -5.44 -10.82 -39.66
C GLN A 365 -4.51 -11.63 -40.57
N THR A 366 -3.49 -10.98 -41.13
CA THR A 366 -2.52 -11.63 -42.04
C THR A 366 -1.89 -12.86 -41.39
N ASP A 367 -1.53 -12.76 -40.10
CA ASP A 367 -0.77 -13.80 -39.37
C ASP A 367 -1.55 -14.43 -38.19
N CYS A 368 -2.78 -13.98 -37.93
CA CYS A 368 -3.61 -14.49 -36.82
C CYS A 368 -5.01 -14.89 -37.30
N PRO A 369 -5.54 -16.07 -36.88
CA PRO A 369 -6.92 -16.42 -37.13
C PRO A 369 -7.88 -15.44 -36.41
N ALA A 370 -9.14 -15.43 -36.83
CA ALA A 370 -10.16 -14.70 -36.08
C ALA A 370 -10.30 -15.30 -34.67
N MET A 371 -10.59 -14.45 -33.69
CA MET A 371 -10.52 -14.88 -32.29
C MET A 371 -11.57 -14.16 -31.42
N LEU A 372 -12.14 -14.89 -30.47
CA LEU A 372 -12.92 -14.34 -29.38
C LEU A 372 -12.11 -14.41 -28.09
N ARG A 373 -11.80 -13.26 -27.48
CA ARG A 373 -11.14 -13.17 -26.19
C ARG A 373 -12.13 -12.79 -25.10
N VAL A 374 -12.24 -13.59 -24.05
CA VAL A 374 -13.16 -13.39 -22.93
C VAL A 374 -12.37 -13.18 -21.65
N SER A 375 -12.51 -12.01 -21.03
CA SER A 375 -11.78 -11.64 -19.82
C SER A 375 -12.41 -10.44 -19.10
N PRO A 376 -12.15 -10.25 -17.80
CA PRO A 376 -11.64 -11.26 -16.85
C PRO A 376 -12.68 -12.37 -16.61
N VAL A 377 -12.24 -13.60 -16.34
CA VAL A 377 -13.11 -14.74 -15.99
C VAL A 377 -12.70 -15.32 -14.65
N ASP A 378 -13.54 -15.15 -13.64
CA ASP A 378 -13.27 -15.63 -12.29
C ASP A 378 -13.37 -17.16 -12.27
N ALA A 379 -12.51 -17.83 -11.48
CA ALA A 379 -12.46 -19.29 -11.40
C ALA A 379 -13.83 -19.93 -11.13
N GLU A 380 -14.68 -19.24 -10.35
CA GLU A 380 -16.03 -19.70 -10.01
C GLU A 380 -17.01 -19.72 -11.20
N TRP A 381 -16.75 -18.96 -12.27
CA TRP A 381 -17.61 -18.88 -13.45
C TRP A 381 -17.00 -19.50 -14.70
N LEU A 382 -15.81 -20.09 -14.59
CA LEU A 382 -15.05 -20.59 -15.74
C LEU A 382 -15.86 -21.61 -16.56
N GLU A 383 -16.39 -22.63 -15.90
CA GLU A 383 -17.13 -23.71 -16.58
C GLU A 383 -18.51 -23.24 -17.07
N ASP A 384 -19.19 -22.40 -16.31
CA ASP A 384 -20.47 -21.80 -16.71
C ASP A 384 -20.31 -20.95 -17.99
N LEU A 385 -19.25 -20.15 -18.06
CA LEU A 385 -18.98 -19.32 -19.23
C LEU A 385 -18.53 -20.16 -20.43
N LYS A 386 -17.71 -21.19 -20.25
CA LYS A 386 -17.41 -22.16 -21.32
C LYS A 386 -18.70 -22.81 -21.85
N GLY A 387 -19.60 -23.21 -20.96
CA GLY A 387 -20.91 -23.75 -21.31
C GLY A 387 -21.76 -22.77 -22.13
N LEU A 388 -21.86 -21.51 -21.66
CA LEU A 388 -22.57 -20.44 -22.35
C LEU A 388 -22.02 -20.23 -23.77
N PHE A 389 -20.70 -20.09 -23.90
CA PHE A 389 -20.06 -19.82 -25.19
C PHE A 389 -20.17 -21.01 -26.15
N ARG A 390 -20.09 -22.24 -25.65
CA ARG A 390 -20.33 -23.46 -26.45
C ARG A 390 -21.76 -23.49 -27.00
N GLN A 391 -22.76 -23.09 -26.19
CA GLN A 391 -24.16 -23.02 -26.61
C GLN A 391 -24.43 -21.89 -27.61
N VAL A 392 -23.85 -20.70 -27.37
CA VAL A 392 -24.08 -19.53 -28.23
C VAL A 392 -23.39 -19.68 -29.59
N ALA A 393 -22.19 -20.27 -29.63
CA ALA A 393 -21.42 -20.28 -30.86
C ALA A 393 -21.98 -21.19 -31.96
N ASP A 394 -22.76 -22.24 -31.61
CA ASP A 394 -23.40 -23.13 -32.59
C ASP A 394 -22.45 -23.62 -33.70
N GLY A 395 -21.21 -23.95 -33.33
CA GLY A 395 -20.16 -24.40 -34.25
C GLY A 395 -19.36 -23.29 -34.98
N ALA A 396 -19.64 -22.01 -34.73
CA ALA A 396 -18.94 -20.88 -35.36
C ALA A 396 -17.51 -20.64 -34.81
N MET A 397 -17.11 -21.34 -33.75
CA MET A 397 -15.78 -21.25 -33.12
C MET A 397 -15.36 -22.60 -32.54
N ALA A 398 -14.09 -22.72 -32.16
CA ALA A 398 -13.55 -23.89 -31.50
C ALA A 398 -14.33 -24.23 -30.21
N ALA A 399 -14.52 -25.53 -29.95
CA ALA A 399 -15.32 -25.98 -28.80
C ALA A 399 -14.63 -25.73 -27.45
N GLU A 400 -13.29 -25.70 -27.44
CA GLU A 400 -12.48 -25.46 -26.24
C GLU A 400 -11.59 -24.22 -26.44
N PRO A 401 -11.52 -23.32 -25.45
CA PRO A 401 -10.62 -22.18 -25.50
C PRO A 401 -9.21 -22.56 -25.07
N HIS A 402 -8.24 -21.76 -25.51
CA HIS A 402 -7.00 -21.62 -24.77
C HIS A 402 -7.26 -20.82 -23.48
N VAL A 403 -6.97 -21.42 -22.33
CA VAL A 403 -7.15 -20.81 -21.00
C VAL A 403 -5.81 -20.31 -20.50
N SER A 404 -5.75 -19.04 -20.11
CA SER A 404 -4.55 -18.39 -19.57
C SER A 404 -4.85 -17.73 -18.23
N LEU A 405 -4.00 -17.97 -17.22
CA LEU A 405 -4.10 -17.30 -15.92
C LEU A 405 -3.64 -15.85 -16.07
N MET A 406 -4.52 -14.91 -15.74
CA MET A 406 -4.21 -13.47 -15.73
C MET A 406 -3.65 -13.00 -14.39
N GLY A 407 -4.03 -13.68 -13.31
CA GLY A 407 -3.66 -13.33 -11.94
C GLY A 407 -4.75 -13.73 -10.95
N THR A 408 -4.81 -13.02 -9.83
CA THR A 408 -5.81 -13.25 -8.78
C THR A 408 -6.42 -11.93 -8.31
N HIS A 409 -7.62 -11.95 -7.73
CA HIS A 409 -8.22 -10.82 -7.02
C HIS A 409 -9.04 -11.26 -5.81
N SER A 410 -9.44 -10.32 -4.94
CA SER A 410 -10.35 -10.60 -3.81
C SER A 410 -11.78 -10.87 -4.29
N ARG A 411 -12.38 -11.98 -3.85
CA ARG A 411 -13.79 -12.31 -4.10
C ARG A 411 -14.73 -11.27 -3.49
N THR A 412 -14.41 -10.77 -2.30
CA THR A 412 -15.17 -9.69 -1.63
C THR A 412 -15.08 -8.40 -2.43
N GLY A 413 -13.88 -7.99 -2.87
CA GLY A 413 -13.74 -6.82 -3.74
C GLY A 413 -14.53 -6.95 -5.05
N ARG A 414 -14.55 -8.16 -5.64
CA ARG A 414 -15.34 -8.44 -6.84
C ARG A 414 -16.84 -8.28 -6.60
N LEU A 415 -17.37 -8.74 -5.46
CA LEU A 415 -18.79 -8.54 -5.10
C LEU A 415 -19.17 -7.07 -5.05
N LEU A 416 -18.30 -6.22 -4.49
CA LEU A 416 -18.54 -4.80 -4.31
C LEU A 416 -18.39 -3.98 -5.59
N SER A 417 -17.66 -4.49 -6.59
CA SER A 417 -17.39 -3.84 -7.88
C SER A 417 -18.22 -4.38 -9.05
N GLN A 418 -19.23 -5.22 -8.80
CA GLN A 418 -20.08 -5.75 -9.87
C GLN A 418 -20.93 -4.65 -10.50
N GLU A 419 -20.75 -4.46 -11.81
CA GLU A 419 -21.55 -3.54 -12.60
C GLU A 419 -22.91 -4.13 -12.97
N TRP A 420 -23.96 -3.32 -12.83
CA TRP A 420 -25.33 -3.70 -13.15
C TRP A 420 -25.67 -3.33 -14.58
N ALA A 421 -26.16 -4.29 -15.36
CA ALA A 421 -26.63 -4.06 -16.72
C ALA A 421 -28.09 -3.60 -16.71
N LEU A 422 -28.27 -2.30 -16.47
CA LEU A 422 -29.57 -1.66 -16.32
C LEU A 422 -30.14 -1.20 -17.68
N PRO A 423 -31.46 -1.35 -17.90
CA PRO A 423 -32.16 -0.75 -19.05
C PRO A 423 -32.02 0.79 -19.09
N ARG A 424 -32.06 1.38 -20.30
CA ARG A 424 -31.81 2.81 -20.54
C ARG A 424 -32.95 3.75 -20.12
N ASP A 425 -34.10 3.20 -19.75
CA ASP A 425 -35.38 3.85 -19.52
C ASP A 425 -35.69 4.15 -18.02
N LYS A 426 -34.78 3.81 -17.09
CA LYS A 426 -34.95 4.11 -15.65
C LYS A 426 -34.59 5.55 -15.27
N SER A 427 -35.34 6.09 -14.29
CA SER A 427 -34.95 7.33 -13.63
C SER A 427 -33.72 7.11 -12.72
N ALA A 428 -32.94 8.18 -12.48
CA ALA A 428 -31.77 8.11 -11.59
C ALA A 428 -32.10 7.61 -10.17
N GLY A 429 -33.31 7.91 -9.68
CA GLY A 429 -33.78 7.47 -8.36
C GLY A 429 -34.00 5.96 -8.27
N GLU A 430 -34.62 5.35 -9.29
CA GLU A 430 -34.84 3.91 -9.32
C GLU A 430 -33.54 3.12 -9.48
N LEU A 431 -32.59 3.63 -10.27
CA LEU A 431 -31.26 3.03 -10.41
C LEU A 431 -30.53 2.97 -9.06
N LYS A 432 -30.59 4.08 -8.31
CA LYS A 432 -30.01 4.15 -6.96
C LYS A 432 -30.67 3.15 -6.02
N ARG A 433 -32.00 3.00 -6.09
CA ARG A 433 -32.75 2.03 -5.27
C ARG A 433 -32.33 0.58 -5.56
N ILE A 434 -32.30 0.17 -6.83
CA ILE A 434 -31.92 -1.20 -7.22
C ILE A 434 -30.49 -1.51 -6.78
N LYS A 435 -29.55 -0.57 -6.96
CA LYS A 435 -28.17 -0.72 -6.49
C LYS A 435 -28.09 -0.86 -4.97
N GLN A 436 -28.85 -0.06 -4.21
CA GLN A 436 -28.89 -0.16 -2.76
C GLN A 436 -29.48 -1.49 -2.27
N GLU A 437 -30.61 -1.93 -2.83
CA GLU A 437 -31.20 -3.25 -2.54
C GLU A 437 -30.21 -4.38 -2.83
N GLY A 438 -29.49 -4.28 -3.94
CA GLY A 438 -28.47 -5.25 -4.32
C GLY A 438 -27.25 -5.26 -3.39
N LEU A 439 -26.83 -4.08 -2.91
CA LEU A 439 -25.78 -3.97 -1.90
C LEU A 439 -26.24 -4.56 -0.57
N ASP A 440 -27.46 -4.25 -0.13
CA ASP A 440 -28.04 -4.81 1.09
C ASP A 440 -28.07 -6.35 1.05
N LYS A 441 -28.54 -6.93 -0.06
CA LYS A 441 -28.49 -8.39 -0.28
C LYS A 441 -27.07 -8.94 -0.26
N THR A 442 -26.14 -8.25 -0.91
CA THR A 442 -24.72 -8.64 -0.92
C THR A 442 -24.15 -8.67 0.49
N MET A 443 -24.44 -7.66 1.30
CA MET A 443 -23.88 -7.49 2.63
C MET A 443 -24.54 -8.37 3.69
N LEU A 444 -25.84 -8.65 3.58
CA LEU A 444 -26.60 -9.36 4.62
C LEU A 444 -26.85 -10.84 4.32
N GLU A 445 -26.80 -11.23 3.04
CA GLU A 445 -27.10 -12.60 2.58
C GLU A 445 -25.91 -13.28 1.91
N ILE A 446 -25.18 -12.58 1.02
CA ILE A 446 -24.15 -13.25 0.20
C ILE A 446 -22.79 -13.27 0.91
N TRP A 447 -22.27 -12.12 1.32
CA TRP A 447 -20.95 -12.00 1.94
C TRP A 447 -20.85 -12.76 3.28
N PRO A 448 -21.85 -12.71 4.18
CA PRO A 448 -21.81 -13.46 5.45
C PRO A 448 -21.70 -14.97 5.29
N ASP A 449 -22.09 -15.50 4.13
CA ASP A 449 -22.10 -16.93 3.80
C ASP A 449 -20.96 -17.33 2.86
N ARG A 450 -19.97 -16.46 2.65
CA ARG A 450 -18.75 -16.76 1.90
C ARG A 450 -17.57 -17.12 2.81
N PRO A 451 -16.88 -18.25 2.58
CA PRO A 451 -15.67 -18.62 3.31
C PRO A 451 -14.57 -17.57 3.21
N LEU A 452 -13.90 -17.28 4.33
CA LEU A 452 -12.72 -16.41 4.39
C LEU A 452 -11.52 -17.17 4.97
N GLY A 453 -10.34 -17.03 4.35
CA GLY A 453 -9.10 -17.60 4.90
C GLY A 453 -8.74 -17.03 6.27
N LEU A 454 -9.05 -15.75 6.53
CA LEU A 454 -8.93 -15.13 7.85
C LEU A 454 -9.72 -15.86 8.96
N LEU A 455 -10.75 -16.60 8.58
CA LEU A 455 -11.64 -17.36 9.46
C LEU A 455 -11.42 -18.87 9.33
N ASP A 456 -10.22 -19.29 8.94
CA ASP A 456 -9.84 -20.70 8.74
C ASP A 456 -10.79 -21.44 7.77
N GLY A 457 -11.29 -20.72 6.75
CA GLY A 457 -12.23 -21.23 5.75
C GLY A 457 -13.69 -21.28 6.18
N LYS A 458 -14.04 -20.79 7.39
CA LYS A 458 -15.43 -20.58 7.80
C LYS A 458 -16.03 -19.35 7.15
N THR A 459 -17.35 -19.30 7.08
CA THR A 459 -18.07 -18.08 6.71
C THR A 459 -18.14 -17.11 7.91
N PRO A 460 -18.26 -15.79 7.69
CA PRO A 460 -18.51 -14.84 8.77
C PRO A 460 -19.70 -15.23 9.67
N ARG A 461 -20.77 -15.77 9.09
CA ARG A 461 -21.95 -16.25 9.84
C ARG A 461 -21.64 -17.42 10.76
N GLN A 462 -20.90 -18.41 10.27
CA GLN A 462 -20.46 -19.56 11.07
C GLN A 462 -19.50 -19.14 12.17
N ALA A 463 -18.50 -18.32 11.82
CA ALA A 463 -17.47 -17.86 12.73
C ALA A 463 -18.02 -16.93 13.83
N ALA A 464 -19.03 -16.10 13.53
CA ALA A 464 -19.63 -15.21 14.53
C ALA A 464 -20.32 -15.95 15.67
N ALA A 465 -20.78 -17.19 15.44
CA ALA A 465 -21.36 -18.05 16.46
C ALA A 465 -20.33 -18.66 17.43
N GLU A 466 -19.04 -18.55 17.13
CA GLU A 466 -17.95 -19.14 17.90
C GLU A 466 -17.11 -18.06 18.61
N PRO A 467 -17.06 -18.02 19.96
CA PRO A 467 -16.36 -16.97 20.70
C PRO A 467 -14.88 -16.77 20.31
N GLN A 468 -14.18 -17.85 19.95
CA GLN A 468 -12.77 -17.83 19.53
C GLN A 468 -12.52 -17.05 18.23
N TYR A 469 -13.53 -16.90 17.37
CA TYR A 469 -13.43 -16.16 16.11
C TYR A 469 -13.90 -14.71 16.22
N ARG A 470 -14.49 -14.31 17.37
CA ARG A 470 -15.13 -12.99 17.53
C ARG A 470 -14.24 -11.83 17.10
N VAL A 471 -12.97 -11.84 17.53
CA VAL A 471 -11.97 -10.83 17.15
C VAL A 471 -11.73 -10.82 15.64
N ARG A 472 -11.56 -12.00 15.02
CA ARG A 472 -11.26 -12.13 13.59
C ARG A 472 -12.46 -11.74 12.71
N VAL A 473 -13.69 -12.01 13.14
CA VAL A 473 -14.89 -11.56 12.40
C VAL A 473 -15.05 -10.04 12.47
N LEU A 474 -14.81 -9.43 13.64
CA LEU A 474 -14.79 -7.97 13.75
C LEU A 474 -13.67 -7.34 12.91
N ALA A 475 -12.50 -7.97 12.85
CA ALA A 475 -11.42 -7.55 11.97
C ALA A 475 -11.79 -7.66 10.48
N ALA A 476 -12.47 -8.74 10.07
CA ALA A 476 -12.98 -8.90 8.71
C ALA A 476 -13.96 -7.77 8.32
N ILE A 477 -14.79 -7.33 9.27
CA ILE A 477 -15.72 -6.19 9.06
C ILE A 477 -14.95 -4.88 8.89
N LEU A 478 -13.86 -4.65 9.63
CA LEU A 478 -13.01 -3.46 9.46
C LEU A 478 -12.29 -3.46 8.10
N ILE A 479 -11.86 -4.63 7.63
CA ILE A 479 -11.28 -4.78 6.28
C ILE A 479 -12.37 -4.53 5.21
N LEU A 480 -13.57 -5.05 5.42
CA LEU A 480 -14.73 -4.82 4.55
C LEU A 480 -15.10 -3.33 4.48
N GLU A 481 -15.03 -2.60 5.58
CA GLU A 481 -15.21 -1.14 5.61
C GLU A 481 -14.25 -0.44 4.65
N HIS A 482 -12.98 -0.81 4.65
CA HIS A 482 -12.01 -0.28 3.71
C HIS A 482 -12.38 -0.62 2.25
N LEU A 483 -12.79 -1.86 1.97
CA LEU A 483 -13.20 -2.27 0.62
C LEU A 483 -14.45 -1.53 0.13
N LEU A 484 -15.40 -1.24 1.01
CA LEU A 484 -16.57 -0.42 0.68
C LEU A 484 -16.14 0.98 0.21
N VAL A 485 -15.19 1.61 0.92
CA VAL A 485 -14.64 2.92 0.53
C VAL A 485 -13.93 2.86 -0.82
N VAL A 486 -13.10 1.84 -1.05
CA VAL A 486 -12.37 1.64 -2.32
C VAL A 486 -13.31 1.50 -3.51
N HIS A 487 -14.48 0.88 -3.30
CA HIS A 487 -15.49 0.65 -4.34
C HIS A 487 -16.64 1.68 -4.35
N ASP A 488 -16.48 2.81 -3.64
CA ASP A 488 -17.48 3.88 -3.51
C ASP A 488 -18.88 3.37 -3.10
N GLN A 489 -18.90 2.34 -2.23
CA GLN A 489 -20.10 1.77 -1.67
C GLN A 489 -20.36 2.36 -0.28
N ARG A 490 -21.65 2.56 0.05
CA ARG A 490 -22.08 3.02 1.36
C ARG A 490 -23.04 2.01 1.97
N PHE A 491 -22.64 1.42 3.08
CA PHE A 491 -23.43 0.46 3.82
C PHE A 491 -23.28 0.69 5.32
N ASP A 492 -24.36 0.52 6.06
CA ASP A 492 -24.35 0.60 7.52
C ASP A 492 -23.85 -0.73 8.11
N LEU A 493 -22.58 -0.77 8.48
CA LEU A 493 -21.93 -1.95 9.04
C LEU A 493 -22.51 -2.39 10.38
N ASP A 494 -23.25 -1.54 11.09
CA ASP A 494 -23.90 -1.94 12.34
C ASP A 494 -25.12 -2.84 12.09
N ARG A 495 -25.79 -2.69 10.93
CA ARG A 495 -26.78 -3.68 10.46
C ARG A 495 -26.15 -5.04 10.23
N LEU A 496 -24.95 -5.09 9.65
CA LEU A 496 -24.22 -6.35 9.45
C LEU A 496 -23.79 -6.96 10.79
N ARG A 497 -23.24 -6.15 11.71
CA ARG A 497 -22.88 -6.62 13.06
C ARG A 497 -24.11 -7.22 13.77
N THR A 498 -25.24 -6.52 13.73
CA THR A 498 -26.51 -7.00 14.30
C THR A 498 -26.96 -8.31 13.68
N ALA A 499 -26.92 -8.43 12.34
CA ALA A 499 -27.32 -9.64 11.61
C ALA A 499 -26.41 -10.85 11.92
N LEU A 500 -25.16 -10.61 12.32
CA LEU A 500 -24.20 -11.62 12.75
C LEU A 500 -24.22 -11.89 14.26
N GLY A 501 -25.05 -11.18 15.04
CA GLY A 501 -25.07 -11.31 16.51
C GLY A 501 -23.81 -10.73 17.19
N LEU A 502 -23.12 -9.81 16.53
CA LEU A 502 -21.89 -9.17 17.01
C LEU A 502 -22.17 -7.87 17.77
N PRO A 503 -21.27 -7.44 18.67
CA PRO A 503 -21.44 -6.20 19.40
C PRO A 503 -21.40 -5.00 18.43
N VAL A 504 -22.37 -4.10 18.59
CA VAL A 504 -22.40 -2.81 17.89
C VAL A 504 -21.63 -1.79 18.74
N PRO A 505 -20.63 -1.09 18.18
CA PRO A 505 -19.87 -0.13 18.96
C PRO A 505 -20.71 1.12 19.31
N THR A 506 -20.56 1.66 20.51
CA THR A 506 -21.35 2.81 20.98
C THR A 506 -20.81 4.14 20.44
N ALA A 507 -21.67 5.16 20.37
CA ALA A 507 -21.26 6.54 20.10
C ALA A 507 -20.25 7.02 21.15
N ILE A 508 -19.25 7.78 20.71
CA ILE A 508 -18.20 8.34 21.57
C ILE A 508 -18.62 9.74 22.00
N ASP A 509 -18.69 9.95 23.32
CA ASP A 509 -18.95 11.28 23.87
C ASP A 509 -17.66 12.12 23.88
N PRO A 510 -17.59 13.22 23.09
CA PRO A 510 -16.42 14.09 23.06
C PRO A 510 -16.25 14.91 24.35
N ALA A 511 -17.26 14.98 25.22
CA ALA A 511 -17.13 15.67 26.51
C ALA A 511 -16.29 14.86 27.51
N THR A 512 -16.19 13.55 27.34
CA THR A 512 -15.43 12.65 28.22
C THR A 512 -14.21 12.02 27.53
N THR A 513 -14.04 12.26 26.22
CA THR A 513 -13.00 11.62 25.40
C THR A 513 -12.26 12.67 24.58
N ARG A 514 -10.91 12.68 24.65
CA ARG A 514 -10.08 13.58 23.85
C ARG A 514 -10.12 13.18 22.38
N VAL A 515 -10.83 13.94 21.55
CA VAL A 515 -11.08 13.61 20.14
C VAL A 515 -9.80 13.54 19.31
N ASP A 516 -8.85 14.43 19.56
CA ASP A 516 -7.53 14.49 18.91
C ASP A 516 -6.60 13.31 19.25
N SER A 517 -6.95 12.51 20.26
CA SER A 517 -6.24 11.26 20.62
C SER A 517 -6.91 10.00 20.08
N LEU A 518 -8.08 10.12 19.45
CA LEU A 518 -8.82 8.97 18.94
C LEU A 518 -8.14 8.37 17.70
N PRO A 519 -8.08 7.03 17.58
CA PRO A 519 -7.76 6.39 16.31
C PRO A 519 -8.71 6.88 15.20
N LEU A 520 -8.16 7.17 14.02
CA LEU A 520 -8.92 7.73 12.89
C LEU A 520 -10.14 6.87 12.53
N ALA A 521 -10.04 5.54 12.65
CA ALA A 521 -11.13 4.62 12.37
C ALA A 521 -12.34 4.77 13.31
N ARG A 522 -12.16 5.42 14.47
CA ARG A 522 -13.22 5.62 15.47
C ARG A 522 -13.90 6.99 15.37
N LEU A 523 -13.37 7.91 14.56
CA LEU A 523 -13.88 9.29 14.44
C LEU A 523 -15.33 9.35 13.94
N SER A 524 -15.75 8.39 13.11
CA SER A 524 -17.12 8.30 12.61
C SER A 524 -18.18 8.11 13.71
N ARG A 525 -17.77 7.67 14.91
CA ARG A 525 -18.66 7.44 16.06
C ARG A 525 -18.75 8.61 17.02
N VAL A 526 -17.95 9.67 16.83
CA VAL A 526 -18.00 10.84 17.71
C VAL A 526 -19.37 11.48 17.61
N ASP A 527 -20.03 11.68 18.74
CA ASP A 527 -21.31 12.38 18.80
C ASP A 527 -21.08 13.88 18.58
N ILE A 528 -21.18 14.29 17.31
CA ILE A 528 -20.92 15.66 16.86
C ILE A 528 -21.86 16.66 17.57
N SER A 529 -23.05 16.22 18.01
CA SER A 529 -24.00 17.10 18.70
C SER A 529 -23.50 17.56 20.08
N LYS A 530 -22.50 16.85 20.64
CA LYS A 530 -21.88 17.14 21.94
C LYS A 530 -20.51 17.82 21.83
N LEU A 531 -20.02 18.12 20.62
CA LEU A 531 -18.76 18.85 20.43
C LEU A 531 -18.91 20.29 20.95
N GLY A 532 -18.16 20.61 22.01
CA GLY A 532 -18.04 21.99 22.49
C GLY A 532 -17.27 22.89 21.51
N PRO A 533 -17.38 24.23 21.61
CA PRO A 533 -16.73 25.18 20.71
C PRO A 533 -15.18 25.14 20.73
N TYR A 534 -14.57 24.40 21.66
CA TYR A 534 -13.11 24.25 21.84
C TYR A 534 -12.63 22.79 21.81
N ALA A 535 -13.42 21.86 21.26
CA ALA A 535 -13.14 20.42 21.32
C ALA A 535 -12.20 19.88 20.21
N LEU A 536 -11.52 20.77 19.46
CA LEU A 536 -10.57 20.44 18.39
C LEU A 536 -9.22 21.12 18.60
#